data_AF-A0A0K8JDZ6-F1
#
_entry.id   AF-A0A0K8JDZ6-F1
#
_cell.length_a   1.000
_cell.length_b   1.000
_cell.length_c   1.000
_cell.angle_alpha   90.00
_cell.angle_beta   90.00
_cell.angle_gamma   90.00
#
_symmetry.space_group_name_H-M   'P 1'
#
loop_
_entity.id
_entity.type
_entity.pdbx_description
1 polymer ?
#
loop_
_entity_poly.entity_id
_entity_poly.type
_entity_poly.pdbx_seq_one_letter_code
_entity_poly.pdbx_strand_id
1 'polypeptide(L)'
;MLAKIFYSVLFVISLSITNVDICLASINASELSQEAAWISLDLPVEQRKQIDNIIVQTVKEAQIKHISPKIASLDYAQIFTLTNYLNEISDIRETINNQIMQVLPPQQRQLFEAQLEKKQHFSEQTTALILSLNLSDKQQIAIINSLLRCQNQALSIVSNQSLSWEERRKKLKKANPLRLISRNLTKAQLADLMLWSKSH
;
A
#
# COMPACT_ATOMS: atom_id res chain seq x y z
N MET A 1 -26.93 7.60 48.53
CA MET A 1 -25.52 7.16 48.38
C MET A 1 -25.29 6.40 47.06
N LEU A 2 -25.95 6.79 45.96
CA LEU A 2 -25.79 6.16 44.63
C LEU A 2 -25.63 7.18 43.48
N ALA A 3 -25.71 8.49 43.76
CA ALA A 3 -25.68 9.54 42.74
C ALA A 3 -24.35 10.31 42.64
N LYS A 4 -23.36 10.01 43.50
CA LYS A 4 -22.06 10.73 43.52
C LYS A 4 -20.90 9.96 42.90
N ILE A 5 -21.09 8.68 42.56
CA ILE A 5 -20.10 7.86 41.83
C ILE A 5 -20.22 8.09 40.31
N PHE A 6 -21.32 8.68 39.84
CA PHE A 6 -21.53 8.94 38.41
C PHE A 6 -20.79 10.18 37.87
N TYR A 7 -20.46 11.15 38.73
CA TYR A 7 -19.76 12.37 38.33
C TYR A 7 -18.24 12.23 38.27
N SER A 8 -17.66 11.19 38.90
CA SER A 8 -16.22 10.91 38.82
C SER A 8 -15.83 10.05 37.61
N VAL A 9 -16.79 9.34 36.99
CA VAL A 9 -16.54 8.55 35.76
C VAL A 9 -16.68 9.42 34.50
N LEU A 10 -17.50 10.47 34.54
CA LEU A 10 -17.65 11.42 33.43
C LEU A 10 -16.55 12.50 33.35
N PHE A 11 -15.74 12.67 34.39
CA PHE A 11 -14.60 13.60 34.38
C PHE A 11 -13.30 12.97 33.82
N VAL A 12 -13.26 11.65 33.64
CA VAL A 12 -12.12 10.95 33.02
C VAL A 12 -12.26 10.85 31.49
N ILE A 13 -13.46 11.06 30.95
CA ILE A 13 -13.69 11.08 29.49
C ILE A 13 -13.32 12.44 28.86
N SER A 14 -13.17 13.51 29.67
CA SER A 14 -12.91 14.87 29.20
C SER A 14 -11.46 15.34 29.32
N LEU A 15 -10.52 14.52 29.80
CA LEU A 15 -9.11 14.92 30.01
C LEU A 15 -8.12 13.90 29.43
N SER A 16 -8.23 13.66 28.12
CA SER A 16 -7.13 13.19 27.25
C SER A 16 -7.41 13.51 25.78
N ILE A 17 -8.09 14.61 25.48
CA ILE A 17 -7.90 15.29 24.19
C ILE A 17 -6.63 16.12 24.36
N THR A 18 -5.51 15.44 24.56
CA THR A 18 -4.25 16.03 24.15
C THR A 18 -4.36 16.16 22.64
N ASN A 19 -4.00 17.33 22.14
CA ASN A 19 -3.61 17.54 20.76
C ASN A 19 -2.45 16.59 20.47
N VAL A 20 -2.75 15.31 20.28
CA VAL A 20 -1.90 14.45 19.51
C VAL A 20 -2.08 15.03 18.11
N ASP A 21 -1.21 15.96 17.76
CA ASP A 21 -0.82 16.14 16.37
C ASP A 21 -0.35 14.76 15.94
N ILE A 22 -1.31 13.98 15.44
CA ILE A 22 -1.09 12.64 14.95
C ILE A 22 -0.29 12.84 13.68
N CYS A 23 1.02 12.90 13.86
CA CYS A 23 1.96 13.00 12.78
C CYS A 23 1.99 11.63 12.09
N LEU A 24 1.05 11.43 11.15
CA LEU A 24 0.95 10.26 10.25
C LEU A 24 2.19 10.07 9.36
N ALA A 25 3.26 10.87 9.56
CA ALA A 25 4.52 10.77 8.84
C ALA A 25 5.37 9.56 9.25
N SER A 26 5.11 8.94 10.42
CA SER A 26 5.86 7.77 10.90
C SER A 26 5.46 6.45 10.22
N ILE A 27 4.26 6.37 9.64
CA ILE A 27 3.79 5.17 8.94
C ILE A 27 4.32 5.23 7.50
N ASN A 28 5.58 4.83 7.29
CA ASN A 28 6.21 4.85 5.98
C ASN A 28 5.70 3.70 5.10
N ALA A 29 4.52 3.86 4.51
CA ALA A 29 3.84 2.83 3.74
C ALA A 29 4.33 2.66 2.29
N SER A 30 5.48 3.26 1.94
CA SER A 30 6.18 2.93 0.69
C SER A 30 6.58 1.46 0.60
N GLU A 31 6.57 0.78 1.77
CA GLU A 31 6.77 -0.65 1.91
C GLU A 31 5.62 -1.48 1.31
N LEU A 32 4.38 -0.95 1.22
CA LEU A 32 3.21 -1.69 0.67
C LEU A 32 3.21 -1.85 -0.86
N SER A 33 3.95 -1.02 -1.59
CA SER A 33 4.04 -1.14 -3.04
C SER A 33 5.17 -2.10 -3.39
N GLN A 34 4.84 -3.21 -4.06
CA GLN A 34 5.82 -4.15 -4.60
C GLN A 34 6.69 -3.48 -5.67
N GLU A 35 6.12 -2.55 -6.43
CA GLU A 35 6.81 -1.79 -7.48
C GLU A 35 8.03 -1.03 -6.95
N ALA A 36 8.03 -0.67 -5.66
CA ALA A 36 9.19 -0.04 -5.02
C ALA A 36 10.40 -0.97 -4.89
N ALA A 37 10.21 -2.30 -4.88
CA ALA A 37 11.32 -3.26 -4.89
C ALA A 37 12.02 -3.31 -6.25
N TRP A 38 11.28 -3.16 -7.36
CA TRP A 38 11.87 -3.22 -8.70
C TRP A 38 12.92 -2.16 -8.92
N ILE A 39 12.72 -1.02 -8.27
CA ILE A 39 13.61 0.13 -8.36
C ILE A 39 14.42 0.37 -7.08
N SER A 40 14.46 -0.52 -6.09
CA SER A 40 15.21 -0.29 -4.81
C SER A 40 16.68 -0.69 -4.89
N LEU A 41 17.02 -1.68 -5.72
CA LEU A 41 18.38 -2.23 -5.81
C LEU A 41 19.37 -1.19 -6.34
N ASP A 42 20.57 -1.17 -5.77
CA ASP A 42 21.65 -0.34 -6.30
C ASP A 42 22.38 -1.09 -7.41
N LEU A 43 22.03 -0.77 -8.66
CA LEU A 43 22.52 -1.44 -9.85
C LEU A 43 23.28 -0.47 -10.76
N PRO A 44 24.20 -0.95 -11.61
CA PRO A 44 24.77 -0.15 -12.69
C PRO A 44 23.70 0.38 -13.66
N VAL A 45 23.98 1.52 -14.31
CA VAL A 45 23.04 2.19 -15.23
C VAL A 45 22.47 1.27 -16.30
N GLU A 46 23.30 0.40 -16.90
CA GLU A 46 22.86 -0.50 -17.96
C GLU A 46 21.89 -1.58 -17.45
N GLN A 47 22.09 -2.10 -16.24
CA GLN A 47 21.12 -3.02 -15.62
C GLN A 47 19.81 -2.32 -15.25
N ARG A 48 19.88 -1.07 -14.76
CA ARG A 48 18.68 -0.26 -14.51
C ARG A 48 17.86 -0.06 -15.80
N LYS A 49 18.51 0.22 -16.93
CA LYS A 49 17.85 0.33 -18.24
C LYS A 49 17.18 -0.98 -18.66
N GLN A 50 17.82 -2.12 -18.45
CA GLN A 50 17.23 -3.43 -18.75
C GLN A 50 15.97 -3.68 -17.93
N ILE A 51 16.02 -3.42 -16.62
CA ILE A 51 14.86 -3.54 -15.73
C ILE A 51 13.75 -2.54 -16.12
N ASP A 52 14.11 -1.31 -16.47
CA ASP A 52 13.15 -0.30 -16.96
C ASP A 52 12.41 -0.80 -18.21
N ASN A 53 13.14 -1.38 -19.16
CA ASN A 53 12.54 -1.93 -20.37
C ASN A 53 11.60 -3.09 -20.06
N ILE A 54 11.98 -4.01 -19.15
CA ILE A 54 11.12 -5.10 -18.67
C ILE A 54 9.80 -4.52 -18.12
N ILE A 55 9.87 -3.59 -17.17
CA ILE A 55 8.69 -3.01 -16.53
C ILE A 55 7.78 -2.35 -17.57
N VAL A 56 8.34 -1.49 -18.43
CA VAL A 56 7.56 -0.73 -19.40
C VAL A 56 6.93 -1.65 -20.44
N GLN A 57 7.69 -2.62 -20.95
CA GLN A 57 7.22 -3.54 -21.97
C GLN A 57 6.10 -4.43 -21.42
N THR A 58 6.29 -5.07 -20.26
CA THR A 58 5.26 -5.93 -19.67
C THR A 58 3.99 -5.16 -19.34
N VAL A 59 4.10 -3.95 -18.76
CA VAL A 59 2.94 -3.10 -18.47
C VAL A 59 2.20 -2.69 -19.75
N LYS A 60 2.94 -2.40 -20.83
CA LYS A 60 2.36 -2.05 -22.14
C LYS A 60 1.68 -3.23 -22.82
N GLU A 61 2.32 -4.41 -22.80
CA GLU A 61 1.82 -5.65 -23.40
C GLU A 61 0.56 -6.16 -22.72
N ALA A 62 0.49 -6.04 -21.40
CA ALA A 62 -0.70 -6.41 -20.64
C ALA A 62 -1.93 -5.54 -20.95
N GLN A 63 -1.77 -4.49 -21.78
CA GLN A 63 -2.84 -3.56 -22.17
C GLN A 63 -3.70 -3.13 -20.99
N ILE A 64 -3.09 -2.91 -19.81
CA ILE A 64 -3.83 -2.55 -18.61
C ILE A 64 -4.71 -1.38 -19.00
N LYS A 65 -6.03 -1.62 -19.12
CA LYS A 65 -6.99 -0.54 -19.30
C LYS A 65 -6.72 0.34 -18.09
N HIS A 66 -6.10 1.50 -18.29
CA HIS A 66 -5.54 2.33 -17.22
C HIS A 66 -6.56 2.81 -16.16
N ILE A 67 -7.80 2.36 -16.27
CA ILE A 67 -8.91 2.63 -15.40
C ILE A 67 -9.02 1.44 -14.45
N SER A 68 -8.42 1.56 -13.27
CA SER A 68 -8.79 0.68 -12.14
C SER A 68 -10.30 0.68 -12.02
N PRO A 69 -10.93 -0.48 -11.72
CA PRO A 69 -12.33 -0.50 -11.40
C PRO A 69 -12.60 0.48 -10.24
N LYS A 70 -13.71 1.19 -10.32
CA LYS A 70 -14.23 1.98 -9.20
C LYS A 70 -15.30 1.14 -8.53
N ILE A 71 -15.11 0.88 -7.25
CA ILE A 71 -16.07 0.11 -6.44
C ILE A 71 -17.10 1.08 -5.87
N ALA A 72 -18.37 0.85 -6.17
CA ALA A 72 -19.53 1.57 -5.67
C ALA A 72 -20.30 0.79 -4.58
N SER A 73 -20.20 -0.55 -4.58
CA SER A 73 -20.82 -1.44 -3.59
C SER A 73 -20.04 -2.74 -3.45
N LEU A 74 -20.29 -3.47 -2.36
CA LEU A 74 -19.68 -4.77 -2.06
C LEU A 74 -20.52 -5.96 -2.56
N ASP A 75 -21.30 -5.76 -3.62
CA ASP A 75 -22.07 -6.83 -4.25
C ASP A 75 -21.16 -7.79 -5.05
N TYR A 76 -21.69 -8.98 -5.32
CA TYR A 76 -20.93 -10.03 -6.00
C TYR A 76 -20.33 -9.58 -7.34
N ALA A 77 -21.06 -8.81 -8.15
CA ALA A 77 -20.58 -8.43 -9.49
C ALA A 77 -19.37 -7.48 -9.40
N GLN A 78 -19.39 -6.55 -8.44
CA GLN A 78 -18.27 -5.63 -8.23
C GLN A 78 -17.07 -6.31 -7.57
N ILE A 79 -17.31 -7.19 -6.59
CA ILE A 79 -16.23 -7.97 -5.99
C ILE A 79 -15.60 -8.92 -7.01
N PHE A 80 -16.39 -9.58 -7.86
CA PHE A 80 -15.88 -10.42 -8.95
C PHE A 80 -15.02 -9.61 -9.95
N THR A 81 -15.49 -8.42 -10.35
CA THR A 81 -14.72 -7.51 -11.22
C THR A 81 -13.41 -7.07 -10.55
N LEU A 82 -13.45 -6.75 -9.25
CA LEU A 82 -12.27 -6.41 -8.47
C LEU A 82 -11.27 -7.57 -8.42
N THR A 83 -11.74 -8.79 -8.13
CA THR A 83 -10.89 -9.99 -8.08
C THR A 83 -10.19 -10.25 -9.40
N ASN A 84 -10.92 -10.20 -10.52
CA ASN A 84 -10.32 -10.39 -11.84
C ASN A 84 -9.24 -9.34 -12.13
N TYR A 85 -9.53 -8.08 -11.85
CA TYR A 85 -8.54 -7.00 -11.98
C TYR A 85 -7.30 -7.23 -11.10
N LEU A 86 -7.48 -7.63 -9.84
CA LEU A 86 -6.36 -7.89 -8.93
C LEU A 86 -5.51 -9.09 -9.38
N ASN A 87 -6.14 -10.13 -9.96
CA ASN A 87 -5.43 -11.26 -10.54
C ASN A 87 -4.58 -10.85 -11.75
N GLU A 88 -5.14 -10.06 -12.68
CA GLU A 88 -4.37 -9.52 -13.82
C GLU A 88 -3.16 -8.71 -13.35
N ILE A 89 -3.32 -7.86 -12.34
CA ILE A 89 -2.19 -7.10 -11.77
C ILE A 89 -1.17 -8.02 -11.08
N SER A 90 -1.63 -9.10 -10.44
CA SER A 90 -0.74 -10.10 -9.84
C SER A 90 0.12 -10.78 -10.90
N ASP A 91 -0.48 -11.23 -12.00
CA ASP A 91 0.21 -11.91 -13.10
C ASP A 91 1.28 -11.01 -13.76
N ILE A 92 0.96 -9.73 -13.92
CA ILE A 92 1.91 -8.72 -14.42
C ILE A 92 3.11 -8.58 -13.49
N ARG A 93 2.85 -8.48 -12.18
CA ARG A 93 3.90 -8.32 -11.17
C ARG A 93 4.79 -9.56 -11.10
N GLU A 94 4.20 -10.75 -11.17
CA GLU A 94 4.93 -12.00 -11.21
C GLU A 94 5.81 -12.09 -12.46
N THR A 95 5.27 -11.75 -13.63
CA THR A 95 6.02 -11.70 -14.88
C THR A 95 7.21 -10.75 -14.79
N ILE A 96 7.02 -9.53 -14.29
CA ILE A 96 8.09 -8.54 -14.09
C ILE A 96 9.14 -9.07 -13.10
N ASN A 97 8.72 -9.58 -11.94
CA ASN A 97 9.64 -10.15 -10.95
C ASN A 97 10.51 -11.25 -11.56
N ASN A 98 9.89 -12.19 -12.28
CA ASN A 98 10.59 -13.32 -12.89
C ASN A 98 11.61 -12.86 -13.93
N GLN A 99 11.26 -11.88 -14.76
CA GLN A 99 12.19 -11.31 -15.74
C GLN A 99 13.33 -10.51 -15.08
N ILE A 100 13.03 -9.73 -14.03
CA ILE A 100 14.06 -9.03 -13.24
C ILE A 100 15.04 -10.05 -12.63
N MET A 101 14.53 -11.12 -12.04
CA MET A 101 15.34 -12.18 -11.44
C MET A 101 16.31 -12.83 -12.43
N GLN A 102 15.94 -12.95 -13.71
CA GLN A 102 16.80 -13.51 -14.75
C GLN A 102 17.97 -12.61 -15.14
N VAL A 103 17.82 -11.28 -15.03
CA VAL A 103 18.87 -10.31 -15.39
C VAL A 103 19.78 -9.91 -14.22
N LEU A 104 19.38 -10.24 -12.99
CA LEU A 104 20.16 -9.92 -11.80
C LEU A 104 21.31 -10.92 -11.57
N PRO A 105 22.48 -10.46 -11.08
CA PRO A 105 23.51 -11.33 -10.54
C PRO A 105 23.01 -12.13 -9.31
N PRO A 106 23.60 -13.30 -8.99
CA PRO A 106 23.12 -14.17 -7.92
C PRO A 106 22.96 -13.47 -6.56
N GLN A 107 23.90 -12.62 -6.16
CA GLN A 107 23.81 -11.87 -4.89
C GLN A 107 22.66 -10.86 -4.90
N GLN A 108 22.45 -10.17 -6.02
CA GLN A 108 21.37 -9.18 -6.15
C GLN A 108 19.99 -9.85 -6.26
N ARG A 109 19.92 -11.06 -6.83
CA ARG A 109 18.70 -11.90 -6.82
C ARG A 109 18.24 -12.20 -5.41
N GLN A 110 19.14 -12.68 -4.56
CA GLN A 110 18.81 -12.98 -3.15
C GLN A 110 18.34 -11.73 -2.41
N LEU A 111 18.99 -10.58 -2.64
CA LEU A 111 18.55 -9.31 -2.06
C LEU A 111 17.17 -8.88 -2.55
N PHE A 112 16.88 -9.10 -3.83
CA PHE A 112 15.59 -8.79 -4.42
C PHE A 112 14.47 -9.70 -3.90
N GLU A 113 14.70 -11.01 -3.84
CA GLU A 113 13.76 -12.00 -3.26
C GLU A 113 13.44 -11.64 -1.81
N ALA A 114 14.44 -11.41 -0.98
CA ALA A 114 14.24 -11.02 0.42
C ALA A 114 13.43 -9.72 0.57
N GLN A 115 13.60 -8.77 -0.37
CA GLN A 115 12.80 -7.54 -0.38
C GLN A 115 11.35 -7.78 -0.81
N LEU A 116 11.11 -8.66 -1.78
CA LEU A 116 9.77 -9.06 -2.19
C LEU A 116 9.05 -9.77 -1.04
N GLU A 117 9.70 -10.72 -0.37
CA GLU A 117 9.15 -11.42 0.80
C GLU A 117 8.82 -10.46 1.94
N LYS A 118 9.74 -9.55 2.29
CA LYS A 118 9.50 -8.55 3.33
C LYS A 118 8.26 -7.70 3.02
N LYS A 119 8.10 -7.29 1.76
CA LYS A 119 6.96 -6.48 1.33
C LYS A 119 5.65 -7.26 1.34
N GLN A 120 5.69 -8.52 0.92
CA GLN A 120 4.53 -9.41 0.98
C GLN A 120 4.06 -9.57 2.43
N HIS A 121 4.99 -9.85 3.36
CA HIS A 121 4.69 -9.97 4.78
C HIS A 121 4.08 -8.68 5.35
N PHE A 122 4.64 -7.52 5.01
CA PHE A 122 4.10 -6.23 5.44
C PHE A 122 2.69 -5.95 4.88
N SER A 123 2.43 -6.39 3.63
CA SER A 123 1.10 -6.31 2.99
C SER A 123 0.07 -7.18 3.71
N GLU A 124 0.42 -8.42 4.05
CA GLU A 124 -0.43 -9.35 4.80
C GLU A 124 -0.77 -8.83 6.18
N GLN A 125 0.24 -8.36 6.92
CA GLN A 125 0.08 -7.73 8.23
C GLN A 125 -0.84 -6.51 8.18
N THR A 126 -0.64 -5.63 7.20
CA THR A 126 -1.48 -4.45 6.99
C THR A 126 -2.91 -4.84 6.63
N THR A 127 -3.09 -5.89 5.83
CA THR A 127 -4.41 -6.39 5.45
C THR A 127 -5.15 -6.92 6.68
N ALA A 128 -4.49 -7.76 7.48
CA ALA A 128 -5.05 -8.27 8.73
C ALA A 128 -5.47 -7.13 9.68
N LEU A 129 -4.65 -6.09 9.79
CA LEU A 129 -4.98 -4.89 10.56
C LEU A 129 -6.22 -4.18 10.02
N ILE A 130 -6.29 -3.89 8.72
CA ILE A 130 -7.45 -3.20 8.13
C ILE A 130 -8.73 -4.00 8.39
N LEU A 131 -8.68 -5.32 8.27
CA LEU A 131 -9.80 -6.21 8.53
C LEU A 131 -10.23 -6.22 10.00
N SER A 132 -9.33 -5.95 10.94
CA SER A 132 -9.66 -5.91 12.37
C SER A 132 -10.34 -4.60 12.82
N LEU A 133 -10.34 -3.54 12.00
CA LEU A 133 -10.83 -2.21 12.38
C LEU A 133 -12.37 -2.05 12.42
N ASN A 134 -13.14 -3.14 12.28
CA ASN A 134 -14.61 -3.13 12.27
C ASN A 134 -15.18 -1.99 11.39
N LEU A 135 -14.84 -2.02 10.11
CA LEU A 135 -15.13 -0.95 9.16
C LEU A 135 -16.57 -1.05 8.66
N SER A 136 -17.29 0.08 8.60
CA SER A 136 -18.58 0.13 7.88
C SER A 136 -18.38 -0.08 6.38
N ASP A 137 -19.40 -0.55 5.66
CA ASP A 137 -19.34 -0.78 4.20
C ASP A 137 -18.86 0.47 3.44
N LYS A 138 -19.32 1.65 3.83
CA LYS A 138 -18.89 2.92 3.24
C LYS A 138 -17.39 3.16 3.43
N GLN A 139 -16.85 2.84 4.60
CA GLN A 139 -15.41 2.95 4.88
C GLN A 139 -14.63 1.89 4.09
N GLN A 140 -15.11 0.65 4.03
CA GLN A 140 -14.48 -0.43 3.25
C GLN A 140 -14.37 -0.04 1.78
N ILE A 141 -15.47 0.45 1.17
CA ILE A 141 -15.48 0.93 -0.23
C ILE A 141 -14.49 2.09 -0.42
N ALA A 142 -14.45 3.07 0.49
CA ALA A 142 -13.52 4.19 0.40
C ALA A 142 -12.05 3.75 0.52
N ILE A 143 -11.77 2.78 1.39
CA ILE A 143 -10.45 2.19 1.58
C ILE A 143 -10.01 1.40 0.34
N ILE A 144 -10.87 0.51 -0.19
CA ILE A 144 -10.59 -0.27 -1.40
C ILE A 144 -10.24 0.66 -2.56
N ASN A 145 -11.07 1.67 -2.83
CA ASN A 145 -10.80 2.64 -3.90
C ASN A 145 -9.51 3.44 -3.67
N SER A 146 -9.16 3.73 -2.41
CA SER A 146 -7.91 4.42 -2.09
C SER A 146 -6.68 3.53 -2.35
N LEU A 147 -6.76 2.25 -1.98
CA LEU A 147 -5.73 1.25 -2.23
C LEU A 147 -5.51 1.02 -3.74
N LEU A 148 -6.60 0.86 -4.49
CA LEU A 148 -6.57 0.73 -5.95
C LEU A 148 -5.93 1.95 -6.63
N ARG A 149 -6.29 3.16 -6.18
CA ARG A 149 -5.66 4.39 -6.67
C ARG A 149 -4.15 4.41 -6.39
N CYS A 150 -3.73 3.97 -5.20
CA CYS A 150 -2.31 3.87 -4.86
C CYS A 150 -1.57 2.86 -5.72
N GLN A 151 -2.15 1.68 -5.97
CA GLN A 151 -1.59 0.65 -6.85
C GLN A 151 -1.38 1.20 -8.27
N ASN A 152 -2.41 1.82 -8.86
CA ASN A 152 -2.30 2.44 -10.17
C ASN A 152 -1.25 3.55 -10.22
N GLN A 153 -1.18 4.38 -9.18
CA GLN A 153 -0.17 5.42 -9.09
C GLN A 153 1.23 4.81 -9.03
N ALA A 154 1.44 3.73 -8.29
CA ALA A 154 2.73 3.06 -8.19
C ALA A 154 3.17 2.50 -9.53
N LEU A 155 2.29 1.74 -10.21
CA LEU A 155 2.54 1.21 -11.56
C LEU A 155 2.85 2.32 -12.56
N SER A 156 2.04 3.39 -12.57
CA SER A 156 2.27 4.55 -13.44
C SER A 156 3.60 5.25 -13.15
N ILE A 157 4.05 5.31 -11.89
CA ILE A 157 5.35 5.90 -11.55
C ILE A 157 6.49 5.04 -12.12
N VAL A 158 6.45 3.72 -11.91
CA VAL A 158 7.56 2.84 -12.33
C VAL A 158 7.64 2.67 -13.84
N SER A 159 6.51 2.72 -14.54
CA SER A 159 6.44 2.61 -16.00
C SER A 159 6.67 3.95 -16.73
N ASN A 160 6.85 5.06 -16.01
CA ASN A 160 7.02 6.36 -16.64
C ASN A 160 8.49 6.61 -17.03
N GLN A 161 8.78 6.43 -18.32
CA GLN A 161 10.10 6.62 -18.91
C GLN A 161 10.62 8.07 -18.86
N SER A 162 9.77 9.08 -18.65
CA SER A 162 10.24 10.47 -18.51
C SER A 162 10.83 10.78 -17.14
N LEU A 163 10.65 9.88 -16.16
CA LEU A 163 11.19 10.03 -14.82
C LEU A 163 12.52 9.29 -14.69
N SER A 164 13.49 9.92 -14.03
CA SER A 164 14.72 9.25 -13.64
C SER A 164 14.46 8.19 -12.57
N TRP A 165 15.37 7.23 -12.44
CA TRP A 165 15.29 6.15 -11.46
C TRP A 165 15.13 6.70 -10.02
N GLU A 166 15.90 7.73 -9.67
CA GLU A 166 15.86 8.42 -8.38
C GLU A 166 14.56 9.19 -8.17
N GLU A 167 14.03 9.83 -9.22
CA GLU A 167 12.73 10.51 -9.15
C GLU A 167 11.59 9.54 -8.91
N ARG A 168 11.60 8.37 -9.56
CA ARG A 168 10.62 7.30 -9.32
C ARG A 168 10.68 6.82 -7.88
N ARG A 169 11.88 6.54 -7.34
CA ARG A 169 12.08 6.20 -5.92
C ARG A 169 11.48 7.25 -4.99
N LYS A 170 11.76 8.54 -5.27
CA LYS A 170 11.26 9.66 -4.45
C LYS A 170 9.73 9.78 -4.52
N LYS A 171 9.12 9.54 -5.69
CA LYS A 171 7.66 9.57 -5.84
C LYS A 171 6.97 8.38 -5.18
N LEU A 172 7.52 7.16 -5.30
CA LEU A 172 6.99 5.99 -4.61
C LEU A 172 7.06 6.15 -3.08
N LYS A 173 8.14 6.72 -2.54
CA LYS A 173 8.23 7.04 -1.11
C LYS A 173 7.12 7.98 -0.60
N LYS A 174 6.58 8.83 -1.48
CA LYS A 174 5.49 9.75 -1.15
C LYS A 174 4.10 9.12 -1.33
N ALA A 175 3.98 8.04 -2.08
CA ALA A 175 2.76 7.28 -2.21
C ALA A 175 2.57 6.46 -0.92
N ASN A 176 1.73 6.98 0.00
CA ASN A 176 1.47 6.36 1.29
C ASN A 176 0.00 5.92 1.36
N PRO A 177 -0.30 4.62 1.12
CA PRO A 177 -1.65 4.10 1.18
C PRO A 177 -2.28 4.25 2.57
N LEU A 178 -1.50 4.08 3.64
CA LEU A 178 -1.98 4.15 5.02
C LEU A 178 -2.43 5.57 5.40
N ARG A 179 -1.79 6.60 4.86
CA ARG A 179 -2.25 7.99 5.01
C ARG A 179 -3.59 8.25 4.31
N LEU A 180 -3.91 7.53 3.24
CA LEU A 180 -5.21 7.66 2.58
C LEU A 180 -6.28 6.88 3.34
N ILE A 181 -5.94 5.69 3.85
CA ILE A 181 -6.81 4.88 4.69
C ILE A 181 -7.18 5.64 5.97
N SER A 182 -6.21 6.22 6.65
CA SER A 182 -6.39 6.90 7.94
C SER A 182 -7.41 8.03 7.90
N ARG A 183 -7.60 8.69 6.75
CA ARG A 183 -8.60 9.75 6.54
C ARG A 183 -10.04 9.25 6.56
N ASN A 184 -10.24 7.96 6.35
CA ASN A 184 -11.56 7.31 6.34
C ASN A 184 -11.88 6.63 7.68
N LEU A 185 -10.94 6.61 8.61
CA LEU A 185 -11.10 5.98 9.92
C LEU A 185 -11.65 6.98 10.95
N THR A 186 -12.44 6.46 11.88
CA THR A 186 -12.80 7.21 13.09
C THR A 186 -11.58 7.37 14.00
N LYS A 187 -11.65 8.29 14.98
CA LYS A 187 -10.55 8.48 15.95
C LYS A 187 -10.21 7.19 16.73
N ALA A 188 -11.20 6.37 17.07
CA ALA A 188 -10.99 5.11 17.76
C ALA A 188 -10.25 4.10 16.87
N GLN A 189 -10.74 3.87 15.64
CA GLN A 189 -10.08 2.99 14.66
C GLN A 189 -8.65 3.44 14.33
N LEU A 190 -8.42 4.75 14.30
CA LEU A 190 -7.10 5.32 14.08
C LEU A 190 -6.15 5.08 15.27
N ALA A 191 -6.67 5.11 16.51
CA ALA A 191 -5.91 4.76 17.70
C ALA A 191 -5.52 3.28 17.69
N ASP A 192 -6.43 2.39 17.29
CA ASP A 192 -6.17 0.96 17.13
C ASP A 192 -5.09 0.69 16.06
N LEU A 193 -5.18 1.38 14.93
CA LEU A 193 -4.17 1.34 13.86
C LEU A 193 -2.78 1.77 14.36
N MET A 194 -2.70 2.80 15.21
CA MET A 194 -1.45 3.31 15.76
C MET A 194 -0.87 2.47 16.91
N LEU A 195 -1.72 1.86 17.73
CA LEU A 195 -1.29 0.90 18.75
C LEU A 195 -0.60 -0.28 18.08
N TRP A 196 -1.18 -0.79 17.00
CA TRP A 196 -0.58 -1.83 16.20
C TRP A 196 0.76 -1.42 15.59
N SER A 197 0.83 -0.24 14.95
CA SER A 197 2.06 0.23 14.28
C SER A 197 3.23 0.55 15.23
N LYS A 198 3.00 0.54 16.56
CA LYS A 198 4.04 0.70 17.59
C LYS A 198 4.51 -0.63 18.18
N SER A 199 3.76 -1.70 17.93
CA SER A 199 4.05 -3.05 18.45
C SER A 199 4.87 -3.91 17.47
N HIS A 200 5.15 -3.38 16.29
CA HIS A 200 5.90 -3.97 15.18
C HIS A 200 6.73 -2.86 14.51
#